data_AF-A0A7S6Z0Y3-F1
#
_entry.id   AF-A0A7S6Z0Y3-F1
#
_cell.length_a   1.000
_cell.length_b   1.000
_cell.length_c   1.000
_cell.angle_alpha   90.00
_cell.angle_beta   90.00
_cell.angle_gamma   90.00
#
_symmetry.space_group_name_H-M   'P 1'
#
loop_
_entity.id
_entity.type
_entity.pdbx_description
1 polymer ?
#
loop_
_entity_poly.entity_id
_entity_poly.type
_entity_poly.pdbx_seq_one_letter_code
_entity_poly.pdbx_strand_id
1 'polypeptide(L)'
;MRTKLGVLIVAAMAICGQAKAQVACDGCSAAEMFAQGQSLVTKVAYRSAHPPVYITNIQDGTVIKVMYGHNVNQNFNWETDVFRAWGINSPLEPQVGQFISAIHAQMPPGGQVVLGSSAAATSASRSRISAAAAADYPQSAYEAIASPSYDVVIHNRVEGSLAGAINSYQQGLLAMPLIKGFNAAAVPISVRVVFADGTTARYIWKPETKMWTRIPGTARDNFNNIIPETVQDITGGGYREYVFGQGSSNDLTQFTARLTHMGVPVGTAGGTGNRVKIGCSSVNNGPPICEIMIY
;
A
#
# COMPACT_ATOMS: atom_id res chain seq x y z
N MET A 1 -46.45 -23.53 6.99
CA MET A 1 -45.52 -24.46 7.68
C MET A 1 -44.09 -24.06 7.34
N ARG A 2 -43.28 -23.77 8.37
CA ARG A 2 -41.85 -23.45 8.29
C ARG A 2 -41.05 -24.73 8.48
N THR A 3 -40.06 -24.99 7.62
CA THR A 3 -38.86 -25.83 7.86
C THR A 3 -37.88 -25.46 6.75
N LYS A 4 -36.97 -24.49 6.89
CA LYS A 4 -35.63 -24.60 7.50
C LYS A 4 -34.93 -25.93 7.20
N LEU A 5 -34.21 -25.97 6.07
CA LEU A 5 -33.08 -26.85 5.76
C LEU A 5 -32.08 -25.89 5.09
N GLY A 6 -30.88 -25.62 5.58
CA GLY A 6 -29.98 -26.41 6.38
C GLY A 6 -28.60 -25.93 5.95
N VAL A 7 -28.26 -24.73 6.41
CA VAL A 7 -26.98 -24.04 6.26
C VAL A 7 -25.85 -25.01 6.60
N LEU A 8 -25.20 -25.58 5.59
CA LEU A 8 -23.92 -26.28 5.75
C LEU A 8 -22.80 -25.22 5.67
N ILE A 9 -22.80 -24.30 6.64
CA ILE A 9 -21.58 -23.59 7.04
C ILE A 9 -20.79 -24.62 7.82
N VAL A 10 -20.02 -25.45 7.11
CA VAL A 10 -18.92 -26.18 7.74
C VAL A 10 -17.86 -25.13 7.99
N ALA A 11 -17.94 -24.61 9.22
CA ALA A 11 -16.92 -23.94 9.97
C ALA A 11 -15.50 -24.16 9.40
N ALA A 12 -15.00 -23.15 8.70
CA ALA A 12 -13.57 -22.84 8.60
C ALA A 12 -13.02 -22.36 9.97
N MET A 13 -13.42 -23.04 11.05
CA MET A 13 -12.97 -22.77 12.42
C MET A 13 -12.22 -24.00 12.95
N ALA A 14 -11.02 -24.17 12.40
CA ALA A 14 -9.88 -24.67 13.14
C ALA A 14 -8.63 -23.90 12.68
N ILE A 15 -8.71 -22.56 12.60
CA ILE A 15 -7.55 -21.68 12.47
C ILE A 15 -7.06 -21.34 13.89
N CYS A 16 -6.77 -22.36 14.69
CA CYS A 16 -5.98 -22.19 15.90
C CYS A 16 -4.52 -22.43 15.52
N GLY A 17 -3.76 -21.35 15.31
CA GLY A 17 -2.36 -21.33 15.74
C GLY A 17 -1.23 -21.11 14.74
N GLN A 18 -1.43 -20.91 13.43
CA GLN A 18 -0.29 -20.65 12.51
C GLN A 18 -0.54 -19.62 11.39
N ALA A 19 -1.38 -18.60 11.62
CA ALA A 19 -1.22 -17.37 10.86
C ALA A 19 -0.03 -16.60 11.44
N LYS A 20 0.93 -16.19 10.60
CA LYS A 20 1.79 -14.97 10.71
C LYS A 20 3.12 -15.27 9.99
N ALA A 21 3.46 -14.70 8.84
CA ALA A 21 3.03 -13.42 8.31
C ALA A 21 3.08 -13.43 6.77
N GLN A 22 1.93 -13.20 6.14
CA GLN A 22 1.89 -12.55 4.83
C GLN A 22 2.08 -11.06 5.09
N VAL A 23 3.04 -10.43 4.44
CA VAL A 23 3.31 -9.01 4.66
C VAL A 23 3.39 -8.29 3.35
N ALA A 24 2.66 -7.19 3.27
CA ALA A 24 2.76 -6.24 2.18
C ALA A 24 4.01 -5.39 2.35
N CYS A 25 4.70 -5.16 1.25
CA CYS A 25 5.71 -4.14 1.08
C CYS A 25 5.30 -3.33 -0.14
N ASP A 26 5.36 -2.00 -0.09
CA ASP A 26 5.04 -1.15 -1.25
C ASP A 26 6.31 -0.62 -1.89
N GLY A 27 6.61 -1.09 -3.09
CA GLY A 27 7.73 -0.60 -3.89
C GLY A 27 9.12 -0.91 -3.32
N CYS A 28 9.24 -1.79 -2.33
CA CYS A 28 10.55 -2.14 -1.79
C CYS A 28 11.31 -3.07 -2.74
N SER A 29 12.62 -2.88 -2.76
CA SER A 29 13.58 -3.76 -3.40
C SER A 29 13.57 -5.16 -2.76
N ALA A 30 14.11 -6.14 -3.48
CA ALA A 30 14.27 -7.50 -2.95
C ALA A 30 15.09 -7.54 -1.63
N ALA A 31 16.06 -6.63 -1.48
CA ALA A 31 16.86 -6.51 -0.26
C ALA A 31 16.03 -6.01 0.93
N GLU A 32 15.16 -5.02 0.72
CA GLU A 32 14.25 -4.49 1.74
C GLU A 32 13.19 -5.53 2.14
N MET A 33 12.61 -6.21 1.15
CA MET A 33 11.69 -7.33 1.40
C MET A 33 12.36 -8.40 2.26
N PHE A 34 13.61 -8.77 1.94
CA PHE A 34 14.37 -9.76 2.71
C PHE A 34 14.66 -9.28 4.13
N ALA A 35 15.12 -8.03 4.30
CA ALA A 35 15.39 -7.45 5.61
C ALA A 35 14.14 -7.44 6.50
N GLN A 36 12.97 -7.11 5.92
CA GLN A 36 11.69 -7.17 6.61
C GLN A 36 11.32 -8.61 7.02
N GLY A 37 11.45 -9.57 6.10
CA GLY A 37 11.24 -10.99 6.40
C GLY A 37 12.17 -11.50 7.50
N GLN A 38 13.46 -11.15 7.45
CA GLN A 38 14.46 -11.50 8.45
C GLN A 38 14.09 -10.94 9.83
N SER A 39 13.66 -9.69 9.90
CA SER A 39 13.20 -9.08 11.16
C SER A 39 12.01 -9.85 11.76
N LEU A 40 11.11 -10.36 10.92
CA LEU A 40 9.91 -11.06 11.37
C LEU A 40 10.18 -12.48 11.83
N VAL A 41 10.99 -13.25 11.10
CA VAL A 41 11.31 -14.64 11.49
C VAL A 41 12.18 -14.71 12.75
N THR A 42 12.98 -13.68 13.03
CA THR A 42 13.88 -13.63 14.20
C THR A 42 13.27 -13.01 15.46
N LYS A 43 12.11 -12.34 15.37
CA LYS A 43 11.37 -11.78 16.53
C LYS A 43 10.65 -12.82 17.38
N VAL A 44 10.54 -14.06 16.91
CA VAL A 44 9.82 -15.14 17.60
C VAL A 44 10.74 -15.84 18.60
N ALA A 45 10.22 -16.21 19.77
CA ALA A 45 10.98 -16.96 20.77
C ALA A 45 11.47 -18.31 20.23
N TYR A 46 12.75 -18.64 20.46
CA TYR A 46 13.46 -19.82 19.93
C TYR A 46 12.74 -21.17 20.07
N ARG A 47 11.91 -21.35 21.10
CA ARG A 47 11.18 -22.62 21.34
C ARG A 47 9.86 -22.72 20.58
N SER A 48 9.51 -21.72 19.78
CA SER A 48 8.26 -21.70 19.04
C SER A 48 8.44 -22.31 17.64
N ALA A 49 7.38 -22.84 17.05
CA ALA A 49 7.40 -23.13 15.62
C ALA A 49 7.67 -21.81 14.86
N HIS A 50 8.67 -21.82 13.96
CA HIS A 50 9.01 -20.68 13.12
C HIS A 50 8.40 -20.89 11.72
N PRO A 51 7.15 -20.44 11.47
CA PRO A 51 6.59 -20.50 10.14
C PRO A 51 7.41 -19.61 9.18
N PRO A 52 7.44 -19.94 7.88
CA PRO A 52 7.97 -19.03 6.87
C PRO A 52 7.19 -17.71 6.87
N VAL A 53 7.87 -16.64 6.50
CA VAL A 53 7.27 -15.33 6.24
C VAL A 53 7.30 -15.09 4.74
N TYR A 54 6.16 -14.70 4.19
CA TYR A 54 6.00 -14.37 2.79
C TYR A 54 5.84 -12.86 2.69
N ILE A 55 6.71 -12.23 1.90
CA ILE A 55 6.66 -10.78 1.66
C ILE A 55 6.26 -10.57 0.21
N THR A 56 5.17 -9.83 -0.02
CA THR A 56 4.67 -9.50 -1.35
C THR A 56 4.86 -8.01 -1.60
N ASN A 57 5.56 -7.67 -2.68
CA ASN A 57 5.60 -6.31 -3.18
C ASN A 57 4.28 -6.02 -3.90
N ILE A 58 3.48 -5.15 -3.30
CA ILE A 58 2.15 -4.82 -3.82
C ILE A 58 2.21 -3.90 -5.04
N GLN A 59 3.40 -3.43 -5.45
CA GLN A 59 3.60 -2.62 -6.65
C GLN A 59 3.82 -3.45 -7.92
N ASP A 60 4.36 -4.67 -7.83
CA ASP A 60 4.69 -5.48 -9.01
C ASP A 60 4.30 -6.96 -8.86
N GLY A 61 3.98 -7.44 -7.66
CA GLY A 61 3.61 -8.84 -7.41
C GLY A 61 4.76 -9.79 -7.21
N THR A 62 5.96 -9.24 -7.11
CA THR A 62 7.09 -10.02 -6.65
C THR A 62 6.82 -10.49 -5.22
N VAL A 63 7.17 -11.74 -4.95
CA VAL A 63 7.01 -12.36 -3.64
C VAL A 63 8.27 -13.13 -3.31
N ILE A 64 8.71 -13.00 -2.06
CA ILE A 64 9.80 -13.80 -1.51
C ILE A 64 9.31 -14.58 -0.29
N LYS A 65 10.00 -15.69 -0.02
CA LYS A 65 9.81 -16.51 1.17
C LYS A 65 11.06 -16.46 2.02
N VAL A 66 10.91 -16.01 3.26
CA VAL A 66 11.99 -15.97 4.25
C VAL A 66 11.71 -17.01 5.33
N MET A 67 12.69 -17.88 5.58
CA MET A 67 12.64 -18.92 6.60
C MET A 67 13.58 -18.58 7.76
N TYR A 68 13.28 -19.11 8.93
CA TYR A 68 14.15 -19.00 10.10
C TYR A 68 15.38 -19.91 9.97
N GLY A 69 16.54 -19.37 10.29
CA GLY A 69 17.81 -20.08 10.42
C GLY A 69 18.47 -19.82 11.76
N HIS A 70 19.24 -20.80 12.26
CA HIS A 70 19.99 -20.69 13.51
C HIS A 70 21.27 -21.52 13.49
N ASN A 71 22.21 -21.22 14.39
CA ASN A 71 23.49 -21.93 14.51
C ASN A 71 23.45 -23.17 15.41
N VAL A 72 22.32 -23.46 16.07
CA VAL A 72 22.17 -24.68 16.88
C VAL A 72 22.24 -25.92 16.00
N ASN A 73 23.21 -26.78 16.27
CA ASN A 73 23.39 -28.09 15.66
C ASN A 73 23.68 -29.13 16.75
N GLN A 74 23.98 -30.36 16.37
CA GLN A 74 24.25 -31.46 17.32
C GLN A 74 25.45 -31.22 18.26
N ASN A 75 26.34 -30.28 17.94
CA ASN A 75 27.53 -29.93 18.71
C ASN A 75 27.38 -28.60 19.48
N PHE A 76 26.23 -27.94 19.42
CA PHE A 76 26.01 -26.64 20.05
C PHE A 76 25.98 -26.78 21.58
N ASN A 77 26.89 -26.10 22.26
CA ASN A 77 26.97 -26.09 23.72
C ASN A 77 26.28 -24.85 24.29
N TRP A 78 25.20 -25.06 25.04
CA TRP A 78 24.40 -23.99 25.66
C TRP A 78 25.14 -23.17 26.71
N GLU A 79 26.24 -23.67 27.26
CA GLU A 79 27.03 -22.97 28.28
C GLU A 79 28.11 -22.07 27.67
N THR A 80 28.58 -22.37 26.46
CA THR A 80 29.75 -21.71 25.86
C THR A 80 29.46 -21.01 24.53
N ASP A 81 28.45 -21.45 23.79
CA ASP A 81 28.20 -20.98 22.43
C ASP A 81 27.19 -19.83 22.42
N VAL A 82 27.49 -18.80 21.64
CA VAL A 82 26.57 -17.68 21.42
C VAL A 82 25.49 -18.08 20.43
N PHE A 83 24.24 -18.08 20.87
CA PHE A 83 23.09 -18.30 20.01
C PHE A 83 22.96 -17.20 18.96
N ARG A 84 22.81 -17.58 17.68
CA ARG A 84 22.57 -16.67 16.56
C ARG A 84 21.41 -17.17 15.72
N ALA A 85 20.52 -16.25 15.37
CA ALA A 85 19.39 -16.50 14.47
C ALA A 85 19.40 -15.51 13.30
N TRP A 86 18.95 -15.96 12.13
CA TRP A 86 18.90 -15.16 10.90
C TRP A 86 17.73 -15.58 10.00
N GLY A 87 17.48 -14.79 8.96
CA GLY A 87 16.55 -15.14 7.88
C GLY A 87 17.29 -15.81 6.74
N ILE A 88 16.67 -16.79 6.10
CA ILE A 88 17.20 -17.50 4.92
C ILE A 88 16.21 -17.31 3.77
N ASN A 89 16.70 -16.92 2.60
CA ASN A 89 15.89 -16.94 1.38
C ASN A 89 15.59 -18.39 1.02
N SER A 90 14.31 -18.74 0.98
CA SER A 90 13.84 -20.04 0.55
C SER A 90 13.22 -19.95 -0.84
N PRO A 91 13.35 -20.99 -1.67
CA PRO A 91 12.54 -21.12 -2.87
C PRO A 91 11.06 -21.00 -2.54
N LEU A 92 10.33 -20.28 -3.40
CA LEU A 92 8.89 -20.13 -3.33
C LEU A 92 8.21 -21.39 -3.89
N GLU A 93 7.13 -21.82 -3.25
CA GLU A 93 6.27 -22.84 -3.84
C GLU A 93 5.68 -22.34 -5.18
N PRO A 94 5.75 -23.11 -6.28
CA PRO A 94 5.25 -22.66 -7.58
C PRO A 94 3.78 -22.22 -7.55
N GLN A 95 2.95 -22.91 -6.76
CA GLN A 95 1.54 -22.58 -6.60
C GLN A 95 1.33 -21.21 -5.92
N VAL A 96 2.20 -20.84 -4.96
CA VAL A 96 2.14 -19.53 -4.31
C VAL A 96 2.48 -18.43 -5.31
N GLY A 97 3.56 -18.62 -6.08
CA GLY A 97 3.95 -17.68 -7.13
C GLY A 97 2.84 -17.50 -8.16
N GLN A 98 2.29 -18.59 -8.68
CA GLN A 98 1.19 -18.56 -9.64
C GLN A 98 -0.06 -17.87 -9.10
N PHE A 99 -0.46 -18.17 -7.86
CA PHE A 99 -1.60 -17.54 -7.21
C PHE A 99 -1.43 -16.03 -7.09
N ILE A 100 -0.28 -15.58 -6.57
CA ILE A 100 0.01 -14.14 -6.41
C ILE A 100 0.11 -13.45 -7.77
N SER A 101 0.78 -14.06 -8.75
CA SER A 101 0.86 -13.51 -10.11
C SER A 101 -0.51 -13.44 -10.79
N ALA A 102 -1.39 -14.42 -10.61
CA ALA A 102 -2.75 -14.41 -11.17
C ALA A 102 -3.62 -13.31 -10.53
N ILE A 103 -3.53 -13.15 -9.21
CA ILE A 103 -4.16 -12.05 -8.48
C ILE A 103 -3.65 -10.70 -9.01
N HIS A 104 -2.34 -10.57 -9.15
CA HIS A 104 -1.71 -9.39 -9.71
C HIS A 104 -1.96 -9.18 -11.20
N ALA A 105 -2.44 -10.18 -11.96
CA ALA A 105 -2.86 -9.97 -13.34
C ALA A 105 -4.29 -9.38 -13.41
N GLN A 106 -5.16 -9.78 -12.48
CA GLN A 106 -6.58 -9.40 -12.46
C GLN A 106 -6.86 -8.14 -11.63
N MET A 107 -6.10 -7.96 -10.57
CA MET A 107 -6.05 -6.75 -9.75
C MET A 107 -4.61 -6.25 -9.81
N PRO A 108 -4.14 -5.81 -11.00
CA PRO A 108 -2.78 -5.35 -11.10
C PRO A 108 -2.54 -4.25 -10.10
N PRO A 109 -1.34 -4.21 -9.52
CA PRO A 109 -0.76 -3.02 -8.92
C PRO A 109 -0.67 -1.82 -9.90
N GLY A 110 -1.80 -1.39 -10.45
CA GLY A 110 -1.90 -0.64 -11.70
C GLY A 110 -3.30 -0.72 -12.33
N GLY A 111 -4.15 -1.64 -11.85
CA GLY A 111 -5.59 -1.57 -12.01
C GLY A 111 -6.05 -0.23 -11.43
N GLN A 112 -6.43 0.66 -12.34
CA GLN A 112 -6.74 2.03 -12.03
C GLN A 112 -8.25 2.15 -11.81
N VAL A 113 -8.65 2.39 -10.56
CA VAL A 113 -10.01 2.86 -10.28
C VAL A 113 -9.99 4.38 -10.40
N VAL A 114 -10.67 4.90 -11.41
CA VAL A 114 -10.84 6.35 -11.58
C VAL A 114 -12.04 6.80 -10.75
N LEU A 115 -11.78 7.72 -9.81
CA LEU A 115 -12.81 8.48 -9.10
C LEU A 115 -13.17 9.70 -9.94
N GLY A 116 -14.46 9.92 -10.19
CA GLY A 116 -14.94 11.10 -10.93
C GLY A 116 -15.19 10.91 -12.42
N SER A 117 -14.86 9.76 -13.02
CA SER A 117 -15.44 9.38 -14.32
C SER A 117 -16.69 8.51 -14.10
N SER A 118 -17.86 9.14 -14.10
CA SER A 118 -18.94 8.56 -14.90
C SER A 118 -18.40 8.35 -16.31
N ALA A 119 -18.85 7.34 -17.05
CA ALA A 119 -18.47 7.04 -18.43
C ALA A 119 -18.76 8.19 -19.45
N ALA A 120 -18.19 9.37 -19.23
CA ALA A 120 -18.54 10.65 -19.84
C ALA A 120 -17.29 11.51 -20.15
N ALA A 121 -16.08 10.93 -20.13
CA ALA A 121 -14.88 11.60 -20.65
C ALA A 121 -14.81 11.62 -22.19
N THR A 122 -15.86 11.12 -22.90
CA THR A 122 -15.90 11.09 -24.37
C THR A 122 -16.84 12.12 -25.00
N SER A 123 -17.41 13.08 -24.26
CA SER A 123 -18.27 14.11 -24.89
C SER A 123 -18.31 15.41 -24.11
N ALA A 124 -17.56 16.41 -24.59
CA ALA A 124 -17.43 17.76 -24.07
C ALA A 124 -18.69 18.65 -24.19
N SER A 125 -19.91 18.09 -24.12
CA SER A 125 -21.15 18.84 -24.38
C SER A 125 -22.29 18.62 -23.37
N ARG A 126 -22.05 17.99 -22.21
CA ARG A 126 -23.06 17.86 -21.12
C ARG A 126 -22.56 18.41 -19.79
N SER A 127 -22.08 19.65 -19.82
CA SER A 127 -21.27 20.31 -18.79
C SER A 127 -22.01 20.85 -17.56
N ARG A 128 -23.18 20.31 -17.17
CA ARG A 128 -23.86 20.77 -15.92
C ARG A 128 -24.48 19.67 -15.06
N ILE A 129 -24.66 18.45 -15.58
CA ILE A 129 -25.25 17.34 -14.80
C ILE A 129 -24.15 16.48 -14.14
N SER A 130 -22.93 16.47 -14.68
CA SER A 130 -21.77 15.74 -14.12
C SER A 130 -21.12 16.40 -12.90
N ALA A 131 -21.30 17.70 -12.69
CA ALA A 131 -20.73 18.42 -11.55
C ALA A 131 -21.39 18.03 -10.21
N ALA A 132 -22.65 17.60 -10.23
CA ALA A 132 -23.38 17.19 -9.03
C ALA A 132 -22.99 15.78 -8.54
N ALA A 133 -22.63 14.86 -9.44
CA ALA A 133 -22.12 13.53 -9.07
C ALA A 133 -20.62 13.52 -8.70
N ALA A 134 -19.89 14.56 -9.09
CA ALA A 134 -18.51 14.78 -8.64
C ALA A 134 -18.44 15.25 -7.18
N ALA A 135 -19.50 15.85 -6.63
CA ALA A 135 -19.52 16.39 -5.26
C ALA A 135 -19.42 15.34 -4.14
N ASP A 136 -19.67 14.06 -4.43
CA ASP A 136 -19.67 12.98 -3.43
C ASP A 136 -18.30 12.30 -3.26
N TYR A 137 -17.36 12.53 -4.19
CA TYR A 137 -16.02 11.93 -4.15
C TYR A 137 -14.97 13.01 -3.87
N PRO A 138 -13.85 12.66 -3.19
CA PRO A 138 -12.72 13.57 -3.11
C PRO A 138 -12.18 13.87 -4.51
N GLN A 139 -11.92 15.13 -4.79
CA GLN A 139 -11.41 15.58 -6.10
C GLN A 139 -9.92 15.30 -6.26
N SER A 140 -9.20 15.15 -5.14
CA SER A 140 -7.76 14.89 -5.10
C SER A 140 -7.35 13.96 -3.97
N ALA A 141 -6.14 13.39 -4.09
CA ALA A 141 -5.51 12.64 -3.02
C ALA A 141 -5.25 13.51 -1.78
N TYR A 142 -5.02 14.82 -1.94
CA TYR A 142 -4.87 15.76 -0.83
C TYR A 142 -6.14 15.81 0.03
N GLU A 143 -7.31 15.90 -0.61
CA GLU A 143 -8.61 15.92 0.05
C GLU A 143 -8.92 14.58 0.73
N ALA A 144 -8.66 13.47 0.03
CA ALA A 144 -8.82 12.14 0.60
C ALA A 144 -7.94 11.91 1.83
N ILE A 145 -6.73 12.48 1.86
CA ILE A 145 -5.84 12.42 3.02
C ILE A 145 -6.37 13.25 4.18
N ALA A 146 -6.86 14.46 3.89
CA ALA A 146 -7.31 15.39 4.91
C ALA A 146 -8.59 14.94 5.62
N SER A 147 -9.45 14.16 4.95
CA SER A 147 -10.81 13.89 5.41
C SER A 147 -11.16 12.40 5.41
N PRO A 148 -11.20 11.75 6.60
CA PRO A 148 -11.60 10.35 6.73
C PRO A 148 -13.04 10.05 6.29
N SER A 149 -13.91 11.06 6.17
CA SER A 149 -15.29 10.92 5.70
C SER A 149 -15.38 10.31 4.30
N TYR A 150 -14.33 10.43 3.48
CA TYR A 150 -14.31 9.85 2.14
C TYR A 150 -13.99 8.35 2.10
N ASP A 151 -13.47 7.77 3.18
CA ASP A 151 -13.01 6.36 3.19
C ASP A 151 -14.11 5.39 2.75
N VAL A 152 -15.33 5.56 3.27
CA VAL A 152 -16.48 4.70 2.93
C VAL A 152 -16.88 4.85 1.47
N VAL A 153 -16.89 6.08 0.95
CA VAL A 153 -17.30 6.36 -0.43
C VAL A 153 -16.27 5.81 -1.42
N ILE A 154 -14.98 5.97 -1.13
CA ILE A 154 -13.89 5.39 -1.93
C ILE A 154 -13.97 3.86 -1.89
N HIS A 155 -14.16 3.27 -0.70
CA HIS A 155 -14.33 1.82 -0.55
C HIS A 155 -15.46 1.30 -1.45
N ASN A 156 -16.66 1.88 -1.36
CA ASN A 156 -17.81 1.43 -2.15
C ASN A 156 -17.55 1.52 -3.66
N ARG A 157 -16.86 2.58 -4.10
CA ARG A 157 -16.50 2.76 -5.51
C ARG A 157 -15.48 1.75 -5.98
N VAL A 158 -14.42 1.52 -5.20
CA VAL A 158 -13.39 0.52 -5.51
C VAL A 158 -14.02 -0.88 -5.57
N GLU A 159 -14.83 -1.23 -4.57
CA GLU A 159 -15.54 -2.52 -4.49
C GLU A 159 -16.44 -2.74 -5.72
N GLY A 160 -17.26 -1.74 -6.07
CA GLY A 160 -18.15 -1.81 -7.24
C GLY A 160 -17.39 -1.91 -8.56
N SER A 161 -16.25 -1.22 -8.70
CA SER A 161 -15.41 -1.29 -9.90
C SER A 161 -14.65 -2.61 -10.05
N LEU A 162 -14.45 -3.36 -8.95
CA LEU A 162 -13.64 -4.57 -8.93
C LEU A 162 -14.43 -5.85 -8.68
N ALA A 163 -15.77 -5.81 -8.68
CA ALA A 163 -16.62 -6.96 -8.35
C ALA A 163 -16.23 -8.26 -9.10
N GLY A 164 -15.92 -8.17 -10.40
CA GLY A 164 -15.46 -9.32 -11.18
C GLY A 164 -14.08 -9.86 -10.76
N ALA A 165 -13.16 -8.96 -10.41
CA ALA A 165 -11.82 -9.31 -9.96
C ALA A 165 -11.84 -9.91 -8.53
N ILE A 166 -12.70 -9.37 -7.66
CA ILE A 166 -12.96 -9.91 -6.31
C ILE A 166 -13.58 -11.31 -6.39
N ASN A 167 -14.55 -11.52 -7.28
CA ASN A 167 -15.10 -12.85 -7.52
C ASN A 167 -14.01 -13.84 -7.99
N SER A 168 -13.12 -13.39 -8.89
CA SER A 168 -12.03 -14.22 -9.40
C SER A 168 -11.00 -14.54 -8.31
N TYR A 169 -10.70 -13.59 -7.43
CA TYR A 169 -9.89 -13.82 -6.23
C TYR A 169 -10.52 -14.86 -5.30
N GLN A 170 -11.82 -14.77 -5.02
CA GLN A 170 -12.53 -15.74 -4.19
C GLN A 170 -12.47 -17.15 -4.80
N GLN A 171 -12.63 -17.29 -6.12
CA GLN A 171 -12.47 -18.59 -6.79
C GLN A 171 -11.03 -19.10 -6.70
N GLY A 172 -10.05 -18.22 -6.88
CA GLY A 172 -8.63 -18.57 -6.70
C GLY A 172 -8.31 -19.04 -5.28
N LEU A 173 -8.90 -18.38 -4.25
CA LEU A 173 -8.77 -18.80 -2.85
C LEU A 173 -9.30 -20.21 -2.61
N LEU A 174 -10.46 -20.54 -3.20
CA LEU A 174 -11.06 -21.87 -3.08
C LEU A 174 -10.27 -22.96 -3.82
N ALA A 175 -9.59 -22.58 -4.91
CA ALA A 175 -8.75 -23.48 -5.69
C ALA A 175 -7.34 -23.67 -5.10
N MET A 176 -6.94 -22.84 -4.13
CA MET A 176 -5.58 -22.87 -3.58
C MET A 176 -5.38 -24.08 -2.67
N PRO A 177 -4.40 -24.97 -2.96
CA PRO A 177 -4.09 -26.08 -2.06
C PRO A 177 -3.58 -25.55 -0.71
N LEU A 178 -3.83 -26.33 0.35
CA LEU A 178 -3.28 -26.03 1.67
C LEU A 178 -1.76 -26.19 1.64
N ILE A 179 -1.05 -25.07 1.80
CA ILE A 179 0.41 -25.02 1.89
C ILE A 179 0.80 -24.68 3.32
N LYS A 180 1.63 -25.53 3.93
CA LYS A 180 2.05 -25.36 5.33
C LYS A 180 2.75 -24.01 5.51
N GLY A 181 2.23 -23.20 6.42
CA GLY A 181 2.80 -21.87 6.74
C GLY A 181 2.41 -20.75 5.77
N PHE A 182 1.60 -21.03 4.75
CA PHE A 182 1.08 -20.03 3.81
C PHE A 182 -0.42 -19.82 4.03
N ASN A 183 -0.85 -18.56 4.13
CA ASN A 183 -2.26 -18.20 4.18
C ASN A 183 -2.64 -17.41 2.93
N ALA A 184 -3.41 -18.02 2.04
CA ALA A 184 -3.86 -17.42 0.78
C ALA A 184 -4.81 -16.23 1.02
N ALA A 185 -5.67 -16.32 2.04
CA ALA A 185 -6.64 -15.28 2.39
C ALA A 185 -5.99 -14.04 3.00
N ALA A 186 -4.73 -14.13 3.41
CA ALA A 186 -3.95 -13.01 3.95
C ALA A 186 -3.01 -12.40 2.91
N VAL A 187 -3.02 -12.87 1.64
CA VAL A 187 -2.24 -12.24 0.57
C VAL A 187 -2.73 -10.80 0.37
N PRO A 188 -1.85 -9.79 0.46
CA PRO A 188 -2.24 -8.41 0.32
C PRO A 188 -2.65 -8.10 -1.12
N ILE A 189 -3.82 -7.51 -1.29
CA ILE A 189 -4.31 -7.04 -2.60
C ILE A 189 -4.36 -5.53 -2.55
N SER A 190 -3.74 -4.87 -3.51
CA SER A 190 -3.80 -3.41 -3.63
C SER A 190 -4.25 -2.95 -5.00
N VAL A 191 -4.88 -1.77 -5.05
CA VAL A 191 -5.25 -1.08 -6.28
C VAL A 191 -4.80 0.36 -6.27
N ARG A 192 -4.54 0.90 -7.46
CA ARG A 192 -4.26 2.33 -7.62
C ARG A 192 -5.59 3.04 -7.85
N VAL A 193 -5.88 4.00 -6.99
CA VAL A 193 -6.99 4.93 -7.18
C VAL A 193 -6.42 6.20 -7.82
N VAL A 194 -7.08 6.68 -8.86
CA VAL A 194 -6.74 7.92 -9.55
C VAL A 194 -7.90 8.89 -9.40
N PHE A 195 -7.60 10.06 -8.84
CA PHE A 195 -8.57 11.10 -8.55
C PHE A 195 -8.83 11.97 -9.78
N ALA A 196 -9.85 12.82 -9.71
CA ALA A 196 -10.28 13.63 -10.84
C ALA A 196 -9.21 14.62 -11.32
N ASP A 197 -8.38 15.12 -10.40
CA ASP A 197 -7.26 16.01 -10.69
C ASP A 197 -6.00 15.30 -11.19
N GLY A 198 -6.02 13.97 -11.31
CA GLY A 198 -4.92 13.13 -11.77
C GLY A 198 -4.00 12.62 -10.67
N THR A 199 -4.11 13.15 -9.44
CA THR A 199 -3.37 12.62 -8.30
C THR A 199 -3.76 11.16 -8.06
N THR A 200 -2.91 10.41 -7.37
CA THR A 200 -3.11 8.97 -7.17
C THR A 200 -2.85 8.55 -5.74
N ALA A 201 -3.44 7.44 -5.29
CA ALA A 201 -3.08 6.79 -4.04
C ALA A 201 -3.34 5.28 -4.15
N ARG A 202 -2.63 4.46 -3.37
CA ARG A 202 -2.90 3.02 -3.31
C ARG A 202 -3.84 2.69 -2.16
N TYR A 203 -4.73 1.74 -2.41
CA TYR A 203 -5.65 1.20 -1.42
C TYR A 203 -5.42 -0.30 -1.31
N ILE A 204 -5.39 -0.82 -0.09
CA ILE A 204 -5.24 -2.24 0.22
C ILE A 204 -6.56 -2.79 0.74
N TRP A 205 -6.93 -3.99 0.27
CA TRP A 205 -8.05 -4.74 0.84
C TRP A 205 -7.66 -5.28 2.21
N LYS A 206 -8.44 -4.94 3.24
CA LYS A 206 -8.29 -5.52 4.58
C LYS A 206 -9.35 -6.61 4.80
N PRO A 207 -8.98 -7.89 4.83
CA PRO A 207 -9.95 -8.98 4.95
C PRO A 207 -10.69 -8.98 6.29
N GLU A 208 -10.10 -8.41 7.36
CA GLU A 208 -10.71 -8.35 8.69
C GLU A 208 -11.86 -7.35 8.73
N THR A 209 -11.67 -6.16 8.18
CA THR A 209 -12.68 -5.10 8.15
C THR A 209 -13.55 -5.16 6.91
N LYS A 210 -13.18 -5.96 5.91
CA LYS A 210 -13.81 -6.01 4.58
C LYS A 210 -13.89 -4.64 3.93
N MET A 211 -12.83 -3.84 4.09
CA MET A 211 -12.75 -2.51 3.51
C MET A 211 -11.47 -2.31 2.72
N TRP A 212 -11.58 -1.51 1.66
CA TRP A 212 -10.44 -0.93 0.98
C TRP A 212 -9.97 0.27 1.80
N THR A 213 -8.73 0.21 2.26
CA THR A 213 -8.16 1.28 3.08
C THR A 213 -6.94 1.86 2.39
N ARG A 214 -6.77 3.19 2.45
CA ARG A 214 -5.58 3.84 1.88
C ARG A 214 -4.33 3.28 2.53
N ILE A 215 -3.29 3.07 1.73
CA ILE A 215 -1.96 2.73 2.21
C ILE A 215 -1.22 4.04 2.46
N PRO A 216 -0.82 4.35 3.71
CA PRO A 216 -0.12 5.59 4.01
C PRO A 216 1.19 5.73 3.22
N GLY A 217 1.50 6.95 2.78
CA GLY A 217 2.75 7.25 2.06
C GLY A 217 2.74 6.85 0.59
N THR A 218 1.61 6.35 0.07
CA THR A 218 1.47 5.91 -1.34
C THR A 218 0.82 6.96 -2.23
N ALA A 219 0.30 8.04 -1.63
CA ALA A 219 -0.28 9.13 -2.40
C ALA A 219 0.78 9.86 -3.23
N ARG A 220 0.43 10.17 -4.47
CA ARG A 220 1.28 10.88 -5.43
C ARG A 220 0.52 12.01 -6.08
N ASP A 221 1.21 13.12 -6.32
CA ASP A 221 0.70 14.19 -7.17
C ASP A 221 0.83 13.87 -8.67
N ASN A 222 0.42 14.79 -9.54
CA ASN A 222 0.51 14.64 -11.00
C ASN A 222 1.94 14.57 -11.54
N PHE A 223 2.92 15.02 -10.75
CA PHE A 223 4.35 14.97 -11.09
C PHE A 223 5.05 13.79 -10.41
N ASN A 224 4.27 12.86 -9.85
CA ASN A 224 4.72 11.67 -9.15
C ASN A 224 5.54 11.98 -7.87
N ASN A 225 5.38 13.16 -7.30
CA ASN A 225 5.89 13.49 -5.98
C ASN A 225 5.07 12.78 -4.91
N ILE A 226 5.70 12.38 -3.81
CA ILE A 226 4.98 11.88 -2.62
C ILE A 226 4.18 13.02 -2.01
N ILE A 227 2.89 12.81 -1.76
CA ILE A 227 2.08 13.72 -0.94
C ILE A 227 2.30 13.35 0.54
N PRO A 228 2.92 14.21 1.37
CA PRO A 228 3.26 13.85 2.75
C PRO A 228 2.00 13.68 3.61
N GLU A 229 1.92 12.57 4.35
CA GLU A 229 0.83 12.32 5.32
C GLU A 229 1.24 12.76 6.73
N THR A 230 2.54 12.74 7.04
CA THR A 230 3.14 13.20 8.30
C THR A 230 4.29 14.19 8.05
N VAL A 231 4.70 14.91 9.10
CA VAL A 231 5.86 15.83 9.04
C VAL A 231 7.16 15.08 8.65
N GLN A 232 7.32 13.84 9.09
CA GLN A 232 8.51 13.03 8.75
C GLN A 232 8.56 12.66 7.27
N ASP A 233 7.41 12.50 6.61
CA ASP A 233 7.32 12.18 5.19
C ASP A 233 7.80 13.33 4.29
N ILE A 234 7.89 14.55 4.82
CA ILE A 234 8.31 15.73 4.06
C ILE A 234 9.79 15.64 3.68
N THR A 235 10.62 15.06 4.55
CA THR A 235 12.08 15.01 4.34
C THR A 235 12.60 13.58 4.20
N GLY A 236 11.79 12.58 4.58
CA GLY A 236 12.24 11.19 4.65
C GLY A 236 13.38 10.98 5.64
N GLY A 237 13.55 11.87 6.62
CA GLY A 237 14.66 11.83 7.59
C GLY A 237 15.94 12.55 7.16
N GLY A 238 15.91 13.32 6.07
CA GLY A 238 17.09 14.03 5.57
C GLY A 238 16.73 15.24 4.72
N TYR A 239 17.02 15.16 3.43
CA TYR A 239 16.65 16.16 2.43
C TYR A 239 15.80 15.49 1.35
N ARG A 240 14.79 16.20 0.85
CA ARG A 240 13.91 15.73 -0.22
C ARG A 240 13.55 16.86 -1.16
N GLU A 241 13.49 16.54 -2.46
CA GLU A 241 13.03 17.45 -3.49
C GLU A 241 11.69 17.00 -4.05
N TYR A 242 10.83 17.99 -4.32
CA TYR A 242 9.54 17.85 -4.96
C TYR A 242 9.55 18.66 -6.25
N VAL A 243 9.39 18.01 -7.39
CA VAL A 243 9.57 18.64 -8.70
C VAL A 243 8.21 18.88 -9.33
N PHE A 244 7.96 20.12 -9.76
CA PHE A 244 6.72 20.54 -10.38
C PHE A 244 7.00 21.01 -11.81
N GLY A 245 6.30 20.43 -12.78
CA GLY A 245 6.45 20.77 -14.20
C GLY A 245 5.82 22.12 -14.56
N GLN A 246 5.90 22.50 -15.83
CA GLN A 246 5.19 23.68 -16.33
C GLN A 246 3.67 23.49 -16.21
N GLY A 247 2.94 24.53 -15.81
CA GLY A 247 1.48 24.48 -15.63
C GLY A 247 1.01 23.85 -14.29
N SER A 248 1.94 23.55 -13.38
CA SER A 248 1.70 22.91 -12.08
C SER A 248 1.08 23.81 -11.00
N SER A 249 0.52 24.98 -11.35
CA SER A 249 0.09 25.97 -10.36
C SER A 249 -0.89 25.42 -9.32
N ASN A 250 -1.81 24.55 -9.74
CA ASN A 250 -2.73 23.87 -8.84
C ASN A 250 -2.02 22.88 -7.89
N ASP A 251 -1.18 21.98 -8.43
CA ASP A 251 -0.45 20.99 -7.63
C ASP A 251 0.51 21.65 -6.63
N LEU A 252 1.26 22.67 -7.08
CA LEU A 252 2.15 23.45 -6.22
C LEU A 252 1.38 24.14 -5.08
N THR A 253 0.19 24.69 -5.39
CA THR A 253 -0.66 25.34 -4.39
C THR A 253 -1.20 24.34 -3.37
N GLN A 254 -1.73 23.21 -3.82
CA GLN A 254 -2.24 22.15 -2.95
C GLN A 254 -1.12 21.55 -2.08
N PHE A 255 0.07 21.34 -2.66
CA PHE A 255 1.24 20.87 -1.92
C PHE A 255 1.70 21.87 -0.85
N THR A 256 1.79 23.16 -1.19
CA THR A 256 2.16 24.21 -0.24
C THR A 256 1.13 24.37 0.88
N ALA A 257 -0.16 24.28 0.55
CA ALA A 257 -1.24 24.28 1.55
C ALA A 257 -1.15 23.07 2.48
N ARG A 258 -0.81 21.89 1.94
CA ARG A 258 -0.58 20.67 2.73
C ARG A 258 0.58 20.84 3.71
N LEU A 259 1.72 21.38 3.26
CA LEU A 259 2.86 21.69 4.14
C LEU A 259 2.47 22.67 5.26
N THR A 260 1.76 23.74 4.90
CA THR A 260 1.30 24.76 5.84
C THR A 260 0.36 24.17 6.90
N HIS A 261 -0.55 23.28 6.49
CA HIS A 261 -1.48 22.59 7.40
C HIS A 261 -0.74 21.66 8.39
N MET A 262 0.43 21.14 8.02
CA MET A 262 1.30 20.37 8.91
C MET A 262 2.22 21.27 9.78
N GLY A 263 2.04 22.59 9.73
CA GLY A 263 2.85 23.55 10.49
C GLY A 263 4.26 23.76 9.92
N VAL A 264 4.49 23.38 8.67
CA VAL A 264 5.79 23.55 8.01
C VAL A 264 5.81 24.84 7.19
N PRO A 265 6.67 25.82 7.54
CA PRO A 265 6.79 27.05 6.78
C PRO A 265 7.42 26.77 5.41
N VAL A 266 6.88 27.40 4.37
CA VAL A 266 7.41 27.33 3.01
C VAL A 266 7.96 28.71 2.65
N GLY A 267 9.28 28.77 2.44
CA GLY A 267 10.00 29.97 2.05
C GLY A 267 9.59 30.47 0.66
N THR A 268 9.81 31.76 0.43
CA THR A 268 9.54 32.43 -0.85
C THR A 268 10.40 31.90 -1.99
N ALA A 269 9.85 31.97 -3.20
CA ALA A 269 10.52 31.54 -4.41
C ALA A 269 11.82 32.32 -4.67
N GLY A 270 12.93 31.60 -4.81
CA GLY A 270 14.21 32.13 -5.27
C GLY A 270 14.62 31.54 -6.63
N GLY A 271 15.25 32.34 -7.49
CA GLY A 271 15.84 31.89 -8.76
C GLY A 271 15.16 32.44 -10.02
N THR A 272 15.61 31.98 -11.18
CA THR A 272 15.12 32.37 -12.51
C THR A 272 14.99 31.13 -13.38
N GLY A 273 13.83 30.93 -14.01
CA GLY A 273 13.58 29.75 -14.82
C GLY A 273 12.09 29.44 -15.00
N ASN A 274 11.81 28.27 -15.54
CA ASN A 274 10.45 27.88 -15.95
C ASN A 274 9.96 26.63 -15.21
N ARG A 275 10.82 26.02 -14.39
CA ARG A 275 10.52 24.86 -13.57
C ARG A 275 10.53 25.28 -12.11
N VAL A 276 9.67 24.63 -11.34
CA VAL A 276 9.55 24.90 -9.90
C VAL A 276 9.85 23.62 -9.17
N LYS A 277 10.66 23.71 -8.12
CA LYS A 277 10.81 22.62 -7.15
C LYS A 277 10.70 23.15 -5.73
N ILE A 278 10.30 22.29 -4.81
CA ILE A 278 10.37 22.55 -3.37
C ILE A 278 11.44 21.63 -2.79
N GLY A 279 12.47 22.21 -2.20
CA GLY A 279 13.48 21.46 -1.43
C GLY A 279 13.13 21.55 0.05
N CYS A 280 13.03 20.41 0.72
CA CYS A 280 12.76 20.34 2.15
C CYS A 280 13.90 19.64 2.88
N SER A 281 14.40 20.26 3.94
CA SER A 281 15.46 19.73 4.81
C SER A 281 14.97 19.53 6.23
N SER A 282 15.46 18.46 6.86
CA SER A 282 15.28 18.22 8.29
C SER A 282 16.12 19.21 9.09
N VAL A 283 15.55 19.69 10.20
CA VAL A 283 16.23 20.57 11.16
C VAL A 283 16.30 19.85 12.49
N ASN A 284 17.44 19.94 13.18
CA ASN A 284 17.58 19.36 14.51
C ASN A 284 16.55 19.98 15.47
N ASN A 285 15.69 19.13 16.05
CA ASN A 285 14.67 19.51 17.04
C ASN A 285 13.66 20.58 16.59
N GLY A 286 13.37 20.67 15.28
CA GLY A 286 12.38 21.60 14.73
C GLY A 286 11.58 21.01 13.56
N PRO A 287 10.50 21.68 13.12
CA PRO A 287 9.82 21.32 11.89
C PRO A 287 10.80 21.45 10.69
N PRO A 288 10.63 20.65 9.63
CA PRO A 288 11.36 20.83 8.39
C PRO A 288 11.31 22.27 7.88
N ILE A 289 12.35 22.68 7.16
CA ILE A 289 12.33 23.94 6.39
C ILE A 289 12.18 23.56 4.92
N CYS A 290 11.23 24.18 4.24
CA CYS A 290 10.99 23.99 2.82
C CYS A 290 11.16 25.31 2.08
N GLU A 291 11.83 25.28 0.93
CA GLU A 291 12.05 26.47 0.09
C GLU A 291 11.62 26.20 -1.35
N ILE A 292 10.96 27.19 -1.95
CA ILE A 292 10.59 27.15 -3.37
C ILE A 292 11.79 27.63 -4.19
N MET A 293 12.21 26.83 -5.17
CA MET A 293 13.29 27.15 -6.09
C MET A 293 12.76 27.18 -7.53
N ILE A 294 13.13 28.22 -8.27
CA ILE A 294 12.84 28.38 -9.70
C ILE A 294 14.14 28.18 -10.50
N TYR A 295 14.10 27.30 -11.51
CA TYR A 295 15.26 26.92 -12.32
C TYR A 295 14.91 26.56 -13.78
#